data_AF-A0A2D7QU50-F1
#
_entry.id   AF-A0A2D7QU50-F1
#
_cell.length_a   1.000
_cell.length_b   1.000
_cell.length_c   1.000
_cell.angle_alpha   90.00
_cell.angle_beta   90.00
_cell.angle_gamma   90.00
#
_symmetry.space_group_name_H-M   'P 1'
#
loop_
_entity.id
_entity.type
_entity.pdbx_description
1 polymer ?
#
loop_
_entity_poly.entity_id
_entity_poly.type
_entity_poly.pdbx_seq_one_letter_code
_entity_poly.pdbx_strand_id
1 'polypeptide(L)'
;MITNFSNFTDNITAHGYLAACYISLSFLFTVHTFAQNLTSVEEKISKKDQQNLIKSSSNKKIEKITQRGPVKTEVKLEPSEPTIGDVLTLTLQVSAEAEVELLMPEFGQSLERFTILDFVPREVIDDQGKTIVTYRYRLQTSGSGRQSIPPLMIEFVDRRPGNRLAPEGEDAYEILTERIEFNIKSVVPSGAAKELKAPLGKLKPLGSIRTPIWIAIVGLGILLIGLPFLLRLWQQHRIGKRRRSAYDIANSRLSRLRSRPKPREEEIGIFFVELSDIVRRYLEDRFNLHAPELTTEEFLEVAATSPDLTSEHKSFLQEFLRQADQVKFAQHIPDAHSIDKALSSATNFLEQTKQDAPLLEEPVESQKKGNGERSLQSDHSVVATDESTSTVSEQKRQNNG
;
A
#
# COMPACT_ATOMS: atom_id res chain seq x y z
N MET A 1 29.97 37.04 -48.14
CA MET A 1 29.70 37.69 -46.84
C MET A 1 28.96 36.65 -46.00
N ILE A 2 29.69 35.94 -45.14
CA ILE A 2 29.75 36.21 -43.68
C ILE A 2 28.40 35.80 -43.05
N THR A 3 28.25 34.91 -42.06
CA THR A 3 29.04 33.90 -41.33
C THR A 3 28.10 33.39 -40.22
N ASN A 4 28.34 32.18 -39.72
CA ASN A 4 28.11 31.76 -38.32
C ASN A 4 26.69 31.71 -37.77
N PHE A 5 26.11 30.51 -37.73
CA PHE A 5 25.35 30.02 -36.56
C PHE A 5 25.32 28.47 -36.56
N SER A 6 26.49 27.85 -36.59
CA SER A 6 26.67 26.41 -36.38
C SER A 6 27.84 26.22 -35.43
N ASN A 7 27.63 26.44 -34.13
CA ASN A 7 28.54 26.06 -33.04
C ASN A 7 27.89 26.36 -31.70
N PHE A 8 26.89 25.58 -31.28
CA PHE A 8 26.52 25.53 -29.85
C PHE A 8 25.85 24.24 -29.37
N THR A 9 25.74 23.20 -30.20
CA THR A 9 25.05 21.96 -29.79
C THR A 9 25.90 20.69 -29.86
N ASP A 10 27.20 20.78 -30.20
CA ASP A 10 28.05 19.60 -30.38
C ASP A 10 29.07 19.37 -29.25
N ASN A 11 29.20 20.30 -28.30
CA ASN A 11 30.26 20.22 -27.27
C ASN A 11 29.81 19.64 -25.91
N ILE A 12 28.52 19.37 -25.71
CA ILE A 12 28.01 18.77 -24.46
C ILE A 12 27.90 17.24 -24.58
N THR A 13 27.78 16.71 -25.79
CA THR A 13 27.63 15.28 -26.03
C THR A 13 28.98 14.54 -26.05
N ALA A 14 30.07 15.19 -26.48
CA ALA A 14 31.39 14.53 -26.58
C ALA A 14 32.09 14.35 -25.21
N HIS A 15 31.91 15.27 -24.26
CA HIS A 15 32.54 15.17 -22.94
C HIS A 15 31.88 14.15 -22.00
N GLY A 16 30.59 13.82 -22.21
CA GLY A 16 29.91 12.76 -21.46
C GLY A 16 30.39 11.35 -21.82
N TYR A 17 30.69 11.10 -23.10
CA TYR A 17 31.11 9.77 -23.57
C TYR A 17 32.55 9.41 -23.18
N LEU A 18 33.47 10.39 -23.13
CA LEU A 18 34.85 10.15 -22.68
C LEU A 18 34.94 9.88 -21.18
N ALA A 19 34.12 10.54 -20.35
CA ALA A 19 34.05 10.27 -18.91
C ALA A 19 33.41 8.90 -18.60
N ALA A 20 32.38 8.50 -19.35
CA ALA A 20 31.75 7.17 -19.19
C ALA A 20 32.68 6.02 -19.59
N CYS A 21 33.56 6.23 -20.58
CA CYS A 21 34.50 5.20 -21.04
C CYS A 21 35.65 4.95 -20.03
N TYR A 22 36.14 6.01 -19.36
CA TYR A 22 37.17 5.87 -18.32
C TYR A 22 36.65 5.20 -17.04
N ILE A 23 35.39 5.44 -16.66
CA ILE A 23 34.78 4.81 -15.48
C ILE A 23 34.52 3.31 -15.74
N SER A 24 34.16 2.94 -16.97
CA SER A 24 34.00 1.53 -17.40
C SER A 24 35.32 0.75 -17.40
N LEU A 25 36.40 1.33 -17.92
CA LEU A 25 37.71 0.67 -17.99
C LEU A 25 38.34 0.47 -16.59
N SER A 26 38.11 1.43 -15.69
CA SER A 26 38.58 1.34 -14.29
C SER A 26 37.84 0.25 -13.51
N PHE A 27 36.53 0.09 -13.77
CA PHE A 27 35.73 -0.98 -13.17
C PHE A 27 36.12 -2.36 -13.70
N LEU A 28 36.38 -2.49 -15.01
CA LEU A 28 36.84 -3.75 -15.60
C LEU A 28 38.22 -4.18 -15.09
N PHE A 29 39.15 -3.24 -14.86
CA PHE A 29 40.47 -3.56 -14.31
C PHE A 29 40.42 -3.96 -12.82
N THR A 30 39.52 -3.35 -12.06
CA THR A 30 39.31 -3.69 -10.64
C THR A 30 38.63 -5.06 -10.48
N VAL A 31 37.66 -5.38 -11.34
CA VAL A 31 37.00 -6.70 -11.35
C VAL A 31 37.95 -7.81 -11.84
N HIS A 32 38.81 -7.54 -12.83
CA HIS A 32 39.81 -8.52 -13.28
C HIS A 32 40.90 -8.80 -12.23
N THR A 33 41.34 -7.76 -11.51
CA THR A 33 42.30 -7.92 -10.39
C THR A 33 41.69 -8.67 -9.21
N PHE A 34 40.39 -8.47 -8.93
CA PHE A 34 39.67 -9.21 -7.89
C PHE A 34 39.42 -10.68 -8.29
N ALA A 35 39.15 -10.95 -9.56
CA ALA A 35 38.98 -12.31 -10.07
C ALA A 35 40.27 -13.15 -10.01
N GLN A 36 41.44 -12.56 -10.27
CA GLN A 36 42.72 -13.26 -10.13
C GLN A 36 43.12 -13.51 -8.66
N ASN A 37 42.63 -12.68 -7.73
CA ASN A 37 42.90 -12.86 -6.30
C ASN A 37 42.01 -13.97 -5.70
N LEU A 38 40.78 -14.13 -6.20
CA LEU A 38 39.87 -15.20 -5.79
C LEU A 38 40.37 -16.59 -6.20
N THR A 39 40.88 -16.77 -7.43
CA THR A 39 41.41 -18.06 -7.88
C THR A 39 42.68 -18.49 -7.12
N SER A 40 43.53 -17.53 -6.73
CA SER A 40 44.71 -17.82 -5.89
C SER A 40 44.34 -18.25 -4.46
N VAL A 41 43.24 -17.71 -3.92
CA VAL A 41 42.72 -18.08 -2.59
C VAL A 41 42.06 -19.47 -2.64
N GLU A 42 41.33 -19.79 -3.71
CA GLU A 42 40.66 -21.09 -3.88
C GLU A 42 41.67 -22.24 -4.07
N GLU A 43 42.78 -22.00 -4.78
CA GLU A 43 43.85 -23.00 -4.91
C GLU A 43 44.63 -23.22 -3.60
N LYS A 44 44.78 -22.17 -2.78
CA LYS A 44 45.41 -22.28 -1.44
C LYS A 44 44.51 -22.96 -0.40
N ILE A 45 43.18 -22.77 -0.48
CA ILE A 45 42.23 -23.43 0.42
C ILE A 45 42.11 -24.92 0.06
N SER A 46 42.04 -25.27 -1.23
CA SER A 46 41.96 -26.66 -1.69
C SER A 46 43.19 -27.51 -1.30
N LYS A 47 44.42 -26.97 -1.44
CA LYS A 47 45.64 -27.68 -1.02
C LYS A 47 45.78 -27.81 0.50
N LYS A 48 45.27 -26.84 1.28
CA LYS A 48 45.35 -26.86 2.75
C LYS A 48 44.30 -27.78 3.38
N ASP A 49 43.11 -27.86 2.78
CA ASP A 49 42.07 -28.80 3.19
C ASP A 49 42.41 -30.24 2.78
N GLN A 50 43.02 -30.46 1.60
CA GLN A 50 43.53 -31.78 1.22
C GLN A 50 44.73 -32.25 2.08
N GLN A 51 45.61 -31.34 2.53
CA GLN A 51 46.69 -31.70 3.46
C GLN A 51 46.19 -31.97 4.89
N ASN A 52 45.08 -31.36 5.32
CA ASN A 52 44.48 -31.61 6.63
C ASN A 52 43.61 -32.88 6.65
N LEU A 53 43.00 -33.28 5.53
CA LEU A 53 42.24 -34.53 5.43
C LEU A 53 43.13 -35.78 5.50
N ILE A 54 44.41 -35.68 5.13
CA ILE A 54 45.34 -36.82 5.15
C ILE A 54 46.07 -36.98 6.50
N LYS A 55 45.99 -36.01 7.42
CA LYS A 55 46.82 -35.99 8.65
C LYS A 55 46.11 -36.25 9.98
N SER A 56 44.83 -36.60 10.01
CA SER A 56 44.13 -36.90 11.28
C SER A 56 43.22 -38.13 11.18
N SER A 57 43.83 -39.29 10.96
CA SER A 57 43.22 -40.59 11.28
C SER A 57 44.11 -41.30 12.29
N SER A 58 44.02 -40.92 13.57
CA SER A 58 44.32 -41.88 14.63
C SER A 58 43.19 -42.90 14.60
N ASN A 59 43.39 -44.00 13.89
CA ASN A 59 42.38 -45.00 13.60
C ASN A 59 42.13 -45.85 14.86
N LYS A 60 41.47 -45.27 15.85
CA LYS A 60 41.00 -45.98 17.02
C LYS A 60 39.68 -46.62 16.64
N LYS A 61 39.60 -47.94 16.78
CA LYS A 61 38.45 -48.79 16.42
C LYS A 61 37.80 -49.26 17.72
N ILE A 62 36.47 -49.37 17.74
CA ILE A 62 35.77 -50.01 18.86
C ILE A 62 35.48 -51.43 18.45
N GLU A 63 35.99 -52.39 19.21
CA GLU A 63 35.80 -53.82 18.98
C GLU A 63 35.25 -54.46 20.24
N LYS A 64 34.18 -55.25 20.07
CA LYS A 64 33.53 -56.00 21.14
C LYS A 64 33.34 -57.44 20.71
N ILE A 65 33.75 -58.36 21.57
CA ILE A 65 33.67 -59.79 21.34
C ILE A 65 32.78 -60.39 22.41
N THR A 66 31.79 -61.17 21.98
CA THR A 66 30.90 -61.93 22.85
C THR A 66 30.94 -63.38 22.41
N GLN A 67 30.91 -64.32 23.36
CA GLN A 67 30.96 -65.74 23.05
C GLN A 67 29.94 -66.48 23.91
N ARG A 68 29.16 -67.36 23.28
CA ARG A 68 28.20 -68.25 23.94
C ARG A 68 28.29 -69.63 23.30
N GLY A 69 28.82 -70.60 24.05
CA GLY A 69 29.02 -71.96 23.56
C GLY A 69 29.89 -72.00 22.28
N PRO A 70 29.42 -72.65 21.20
CA PRO A 70 30.17 -72.78 19.95
C PRO A 70 30.14 -71.54 19.05
N VAL A 71 29.42 -70.49 19.44
CA VAL A 71 29.27 -69.26 18.64
C VAL A 71 30.05 -68.11 19.29
N LYS A 72 30.86 -67.45 18.47
CA LYS A 72 31.61 -66.24 18.82
C LYS A 72 31.21 -65.11 17.87
N THR A 73 30.77 -64.00 18.44
CA THR A 73 30.34 -62.79 17.72
C THR A 73 31.34 -61.66 17.98
N GLU A 74 31.72 -60.94 16.95
CA GLU A 74 32.66 -59.83 16.98
C GLU A 74 32.06 -58.64 16.25
N VAL A 75 31.94 -57.52 16.95
CA VAL A 75 31.37 -56.29 16.41
C VAL A 75 32.45 -55.22 16.39
N LYS A 76 32.71 -54.68 15.20
CA LYS A 76 33.69 -53.62 14.95
C LYS A 76 33.01 -52.36 14.44
N LEU A 77 33.31 -51.22 15.05
CA LEU A 77 32.84 -49.91 14.61
C LEU A 77 34.02 -48.98 14.30
N GLU A 78 34.00 -48.39 13.10
CA GLU A 78 35.05 -47.51 12.60
C GLU A 78 34.46 -46.26 11.91
N PRO A 79 34.96 -45.04 12.19
CA PRO A 79 35.90 -44.66 13.26
C PRO A 79 35.25 -44.65 14.67
N SER A 80 36.05 -44.77 15.74
CA SER A 80 35.56 -44.70 17.13
C SER A 80 35.06 -43.32 17.57
N GLU A 81 35.55 -42.25 16.95
CA GLU A 81 35.17 -40.86 17.24
C GLU A 81 34.76 -40.16 15.93
N PRO A 82 33.58 -40.48 15.37
CA PRO A 82 33.10 -39.86 14.14
C PRO A 82 32.76 -38.38 14.35
N THR A 83 32.86 -37.59 13.29
CA THR A 83 32.32 -36.23 13.22
C THR A 83 30.99 -36.20 12.45
N ILE A 84 30.21 -35.12 12.57
CA ILE A 84 28.97 -34.96 11.80
C ILE A 84 29.29 -35.03 10.30
N GLY A 85 28.68 -35.97 9.59
CA GLY A 85 28.87 -36.18 8.15
C GLY A 85 29.80 -37.34 7.81
N ASP A 86 30.54 -37.87 8.78
CA ASP A 86 31.37 -39.06 8.56
C ASP A 86 30.50 -40.31 8.37
N VAL A 87 31.02 -41.25 7.57
CA VAL A 87 30.41 -42.55 7.37
C VAL A 87 31.01 -43.56 8.33
N LEU A 88 30.15 -44.17 9.15
CA LEU A 88 30.49 -45.23 10.08
C LEU A 88 30.46 -46.58 9.36
N THR A 89 31.48 -47.40 9.56
CA THR A 89 31.49 -48.79 9.11
C THR A 89 31.31 -49.70 10.31
N LEU A 90 30.16 -50.37 10.39
CA LEU A 90 29.86 -51.40 11.38
C LEU A 90 30.05 -52.77 10.74
N THR A 91 30.93 -53.59 11.29
CA THR A 91 31.17 -54.96 10.85
C THR A 91 30.79 -55.91 11.96
N LEU A 92 29.76 -56.72 11.73
CA LEU A 92 29.37 -57.84 12.59
C LEU A 92 29.92 -59.12 11.96
N GLN A 93 30.82 -59.80 12.66
CA GLN A 93 31.38 -61.09 12.26
C GLN A 93 30.97 -62.15 13.27
N VAL A 94 30.24 -63.16 12.82
CA VAL A 94 29.80 -64.29 13.63
C VAL A 94 30.51 -65.53 13.15
N SER A 95 31.11 -66.27 14.07
CA SER A 95 31.83 -67.50 13.78
C SER A 95 31.27 -68.63 14.62
N ALA A 96 30.88 -69.72 13.98
CA ALA A 96 30.28 -70.89 14.61
C ALA A 96 31.04 -72.16 14.24
N GLU A 97 31.23 -73.06 15.20
CA GLU A 97 31.85 -74.38 14.97
C GLU A 97 31.06 -75.23 13.96
N ALA A 98 31.69 -76.29 13.44
CA ALA A 98 31.06 -77.19 12.49
C ALA A 98 29.74 -77.77 13.03
N GLU A 99 28.76 -77.96 12.14
CA GLU A 99 27.41 -78.45 12.45
C GLU A 99 26.59 -77.53 13.38
N VAL A 100 26.95 -76.26 13.50
CA VAL A 100 26.12 -75.23 14.14
C VAL A 100 25.51 -74.35 13.07
N GLU A 101 24.18 -74.27 13.06
CA GLU A 101 23.42 -73.44 12.12
C GLU A 101 23.23 -72.04 12.71
N LEU A 102 23.58 -71.01 11.94
CA LEU A 102 23.47 -69.60 12.34
C LEU A 102 22.25 -68.95 11.70
N LEU A 103 21.44 -68.29 12.52
CA LEU A 103 20.33 -67.44 12.11
C LEU A 103 20.69 -65.99 12.41
N MET A 104 21.08 -65.27 11.35
CA MET A 104 21.51 -63.87 11.45
C MET A 104 20.30 -62.92 11.58
N PRO A 105 20.49 -61.76 12.23
CA PRO A 105 19.43 -60.77 12.37
C PRO A 105 18.98 -60.22 11.01
N GLU A 106 17.73 -59.78 10.94
CA GLU A 106 17.18 -59.17 9.73
C GLU A 106 17.90 -57.86 9.37
N PHE A 107 17.86 -57.51 8.08
CA PHE A 107 18.49 -56.28 7.58
C PHE A 107 17.99 -55.04 8.33
N GLY A 108 18.93 -54.31 8.94
CA GLY A 108 18.64 -53.04 9.60
C GLY A 108 17.93 -53.14 10.95
N GLN A 109 17.69 -54.36 11.46
CA GLN A 109 17.05 -54.57 12.76
C GLN A 109 17.84 -53.86 13.86
N SER A 110 17.15 -53.04 14.68
CA SER A 110 17.74 -52.24 15.77
C SER A 110 18.67 -51.11 15.31
N LEU A 111 18.77 -50.81 14.00
CA LEU A 111 19.61 -49.73 13.47
C LEU A 111 18.78 -48.56 12.90
N GLU A 112 17.51 -48.41 13.29
CA GLU A 112 16.56 -47.43 12.73
C GLU A 112 16.98 -45.97 12.99
N ARG A 113 17.85 -45.74 13.99
CA ARG A 113 18.43 -44.43 14.31
C ARG A 113 19.54 -44.00 13.36
N PHE A 114 19.96 -44.88 12.45
CA PHE A 114 21.02 -44.64 11.48
C PHE A 114 20.46 -44.72 10.06
N THR A 115 20.95 -43.86 9.19
CA THR A 115 20.73 -44.01 7.75
C THR A 115 21.69 -45.07 7.23
N ILE A 116 21.16 -46.19 6.74
CA ILE A 116 21.96 -47.25 6.13
C ILE A 116 22.26 -46.87 4.69
N LEU A 117 23.53 -46.61 4.38
CA LEU A 117 24.01 -46.25 3.04
C LEU A 117 24.29 -47.49 2.18
N ASP A 118 24.79 -48.56 2.79
CA ASP A 118 25.21 -49.78 2.10
C ASP A 118 25.21 -50.95 3.07
N PHE A 119 24.96 -52.16 2.55
CA PHE A 119 24.98 -53.41 3.30
C PHE A 119 25.51 -54.56 2.46
N VAL A 120 26.55 -55.21 2.96
CA VAL A 120 27.22 -56.31 2.27
C VAL A 120 27.27 -57.53 3.20
N PRO A 121 26.39 -58.52 2.99
CA PRO A 121 26.47 -59.82 3.66
C PRO A 121 27.50 -60.72 2.94
N ARG A 122 28.28 -61.45 3.72
CA ARG A 122 29.23 -62.46 3.22
C ARG A 122 29.21 -63.66 4.15
N GLU A 123 29.18 -64.87 3.60
CA GLU A 123 29.31 -66.11 4.34
C GLU A 123 30.45 -66.93 3.73
N VAL A 124 31.31 -67.47 4.59
CA VAL A 124 32.46 -68.30 4.22
C VAL A 124 32.54 -69.47 5.18
N ILE A 125 32.77 -70.67 4.66
CA ILE A 125 33.11 -71.84 5.47
C ILE A 125 34.62 -72.02 5.37
N ASP A 126 35.30 -72.04 6.52
CA ASP A 126 36.75 -72.22 6.60
C ASP A 126 37.17 -73.68 6.36
N ASP A 127 38.45 -73.93 6.10
CA ASP A 127 39.03 -75.26 5.87
C ASP A 127 38.82 -76.22 7.05
N GLN A 128 38.54 -75.68 8.24
CA GLN A 128 38.21 -76.41 9.47
C GLN A 128 36.70 -76.71 9.62
N GLY A 129 35.87 -76.43 8.60
CA GLY A 129 34.42 -76.61 8.64
C GLY A 129 33.67 -75.57 9.48
N LYS A 130 34.34 -74.48 9.87
CA LYS A 130 33.78 -73.39 10.68
C LYS A 130 33.01 -72.42 9.80
N THR A 131 31.77 -72.10 10.14
CA THR A 131 30.96 -71.11 9.42
C THR A 131 31.30 -69.71 9.93
N ILE A 132 31.66 -68.79 9.03
CA ILE A 132 31.96 -67.39 9.30
C ILE A 132 31.01 -66.51 8.47
N VAL A 133 30.08 -65.84 9.14
CA VAL A 133 29.16 -64.88 8.53
C VAL A 133 29.58 -63.46 8.90
N THR A 134 29.69 -62.59 7.91
CA THR A 134 30.13 -61.20 8.05
C THR A 134 29.11 -60.25 7.44
N TYR A 135 28.54 -59.37 8.26
CA TYR A 135 27.61 -58.31 7.87
C TYR A 135 28.31 -56.97 8.00
N ARG A 136 28.49 -56.27 6.88
CA ARG A 136 29.13 -54.95 6.85
C ARG A 136 28.12 -53.88 6.48
N TYR A 137 27.84 -52.97 7.42
CA TYR A 137 26.96 -51.82 7.24
C TYR A 137 27.78 -50.55 7.09
N ARG A 138 27.39 -49.70 6.13
CA ARG A 138 27.79 -48.30 6.11
C ARG A 138 26.64 -47.45 6.65
N LEU A 139 26.88 -46.80 7.76
CA LEU A 139 25.89 -46.05 8.51
C LEU A 139 26.24 -44.56 8.51
N GLN A 140 25.22 -43.71 8.47
CA GLN A 140 25.36 -42.27 8.64
C GLN A 140 24.39 -41.78 9.71
N THR A 141 24.84 -40.82 10.51
CA THR A 141 24.10 -40.27 11.64
C THR A 141 23.52 -38.90 11.29
N SER A 142 22.29 -38.61 11.69
CA SER A 142 21.64 -37.34 11.36
C SER A 142 22.06 -36.15 12.25
N GLY A 143 22.74 -36.38 13.38
CA GLY A 143 23.13 -35.31 14.30
C GLY A 143 24.26 -35.67 15.26
N SER A 144 24.90 -34.66 15.86
CA SER A 144 25.95 -34.83 16.87
C SER A 144 25.40 -35.21 18.24
N GLY A 145 26.23 -35.87 19.04
CA GLY A 145 25.92 -36.25 20.42
C GLY A 145 26.27 -37.70 20.72
N ARG A 146 25.85 -38.17 21.89
CA ARG A 146 26.04 -39.56 22.30
C ARG A 146 25.08 -40.45 21.52
N GLN A 147 25.61 -41.48 20.90
CA GLN A 147 24.87 -42.50 20.17
C GLN A 147 25.31 -43.88 20.63
N SER A 148 24.50 -44.88 20.33
CA SER A 148 24.87 -46.27 20.58
C SER A 148 24.37 -47.21 19.50
N ILE A 149 25.16 -48.25 19.23
CA ILE A 149 24.71 -49.44 18.52
C ILE A 149 24.08 -50.35 19.58
N PRO A 150 22.76 -50.64 19.49
CA PRO A 150 22.12 -51.55 20.43
C PRO A 150 22.63 -52.99 20.25
N PRO A 151 22.43 -53.86 21.26
CA PRO A 151 22.67 -55.29 21.14
C PRO A 151 21.95 -55.88 19.92
N LEU A 152 22.68 -56.58 19.07
CA LEU A 152 22.14 -57.35 17.95
C LEU A 152 21.93 -58.79 18.43
N MET A 153 20.76 -59.35 18.13
CA MET A 153 20.42 -60.73 18.47
C MET A 153 20.79 -61.65 17.32
N ILE A 154 21.53 -62.70 17.64
CA ILE A 154 21.87 -63.77 16.71
C ILE A 154 21.34 -65.06 17.31
N GLU A 155 20.63 -65.84 16.53
CA GLU A 155 20.11 -67.14 16.95
C GLU A 155 20.99 -68.25 16.37
N PHE A 156 21.13 -69.37 17.07
CA PHE A 156 21.85 -70.54 16.57
C PHE A 156 21.27 -71.85 17.06
N VAL A 157 21.39 -72.89 16.24
CA VAL A 157 20.96 -74.26 16.55
C VAL A 157 22.19 -75.17 16.54
N ASP A 158 22.47 -75.81 17.68
CA ASP A 158 23.62 -76.71 17.81
C ASP A 158 23.23 -78.13 17.36
N ARG A 159 23.58 -78.52 16.13
CA ARG A 159 23.25 -79.84 15.56
C ARG A 159 24.34 -80.88 15.79
N ARG A 160 25.38 -80.57 16.60
CA ARG A 160 26.46 -81.53 16.90
C ARG A 160 25.94 -82.72 17.71
N PRO A 161 26.43 -83.94 17.45
CA PRO A 161 25.93 -85.14 18.11
C PRO A 161 26.15 -85.09 19.63
N GLY A 162 25.06 -85.27 20.40
CA GLY A 162 25.07 -85.27 21.86
C GLY A 162 24.71 -83.92 22.51
N ASN A 163 24.58 -82.85 21.73
CA ASN A 163 24.12 -81.55 22.22
C ASN A 163 22.59 -81.39 22.08
N ARG A 164 22.01 -80.51 22.90
CA ARG A 164 20.60 -80.10 22.75
C ARG A 164 20.50 -79.05 21.65
N LEU A 165 19.55 -79.24 20.72
CA LEU A 165 19.30 -78.32 19.60
C LEU A 165 19.03 -76.89 20.07
N ALA A 166 18.23 -76.74 21.12
CA ALA A 166 17.83 -75.47 21.72
C ALA A 166 17.57 -75.61 23.24
N PRO A 167 17.47 -74.50 24.00
CA PRO A 167 17.03 -74.47 25.39
C PRO A 167 15.61 -75.05 25.59
N GLU A 168 15.25 -75.36 26.83
CA GLU A 168 13.92 -75.90 27.13
C GLU A 168 12.82 -74.85 26.91
N GLY A 169 11.95 -75.09 25.93
CA GLY A 169 10.84 -74.19 25.57
C GLY A 169 11.16 -73.15 24.49
N GLU A 170 12.36 -73.19 23.91
CA GLU A 170 12.80 -72.30 22.82
C GLU A 170 13.20 -73.11 21.57
N ASP A 171 13.15 -72.48 20.39
CA ASP A 171 13.48 -73.12 19.11
C ASP A 171 14.97 -72.97 18.73
N ALA A 172 15.70 -72.04 19.36
CA ALA A 172 17.12 -71.77 19.12
C ALA A 172 17.81 -71.16 20.36
N TYR A 173 19.16 -71.17 20.38
CA TYR A 173 19.93 -70.40 21.36
C TYR A 173 20.13 -68.96 20.88
N GLU A 174 19.93 -67.99 21.76
CA GLU A 174 20.17 -66.57 21.44
C GLU A 174 21.53 -66.09 21.95
N ILE A 175 22.23 -65.26 21.18
CA ILE A 175 23.39 -64.49 21.65
C ILE A 175 23.18 -63.02 21.30
N LEU A 176 23.30 -62.15 22.32
CA LEU A 176 23.21 -60.71 22.17
C LEU A 176 24.62 -60.13 22.13
N THR A 177 24.92 -59.28 21.14
CA THR A 177 26.17 -58.53 21.13
C THR A 177 26.19 -57.45 22.21
N GLU A 178 27.37 -57.03 22.65
CA GLU A 178 27.47 -55.88 23.55
C GLU A 178 27.01 -54.57 22.89
N ARG A 179 26.38 -53.70 23.67
CA ARG A 179 26.06 -52.33 23.26
C ARG A 179 27.37 -51.54 23.06
N ILE A 180 27.51 -50.89 21.91
CA ILE A 180 28.63 -49.99 21.62
C ILE A 180 28.17 -48.55 21.76
N GLU A 181 28.72 -47.84 22.73
CA GLU A 181 28.46 -46.40 22.91
C GLU A 181 29.59 -45.57 22.30
N PHE A 182 29.23 -44.52 21.56
CA PHE A 182 30.19 -43.61 20.94
C PHE A 182 29.62 -42.18 20.88
N ASN A 183 30.49 -41.19 20.72
CA ASN A 183 30.09 -39.78 20.70
C ASN A 183 30.48 -39.13 19.37
N ILE A 184 29.49 -38.59 18.67
CA ILE A 184 29.70 -37.88 17.41
C ILE A 184 30.09 -36.44 17.71
N LYS A 185 31.31 -36.07 17.31
CA LYS A 185 31.83 -34.71 17.47
C LYS A 185 31.13 -33.77 16.50
N SER A 186 30.66 -32.64 17.01
CA SER A 186 30.19 -31.55 16.16
C SER A 186 31.39 -30.87 15.50
N VAL A 187 31.31 -30.64 14.19
CA VAL A 187 32.30 -29.86 13.43
C VAL A 187 32.13 -28.36 13.68
N VAL A 188 31.08 -27.95 14.42
CA VAL A 188 30.93 -26.56 14.85
C VAL A 188 32.06 -26.24 15.84
N PRO A 189 32.96 -25.28 15.55
CA PRO A 189 34.03 -24.92 16.46
C PRO A 189 33.42 -24.54 17.81
N SER A 190 33.95 -25.08 18.91
CA SER A 190 33.48 -24.81 20.28
C SER A 190 33.56 -23.33 20.69
N GLY A 191 34.15 -22.47 19.84
CA GLY A 191 34.17 -21.02 19.96
C GLY A 191 33.26 -20.27 18.98
N ALA A 192 32.75 -20.91 17.93
CA ALA A 192 31.88 -20.25 16.94
C ALA A 192 30.56 -19.82 17.58
N ALA A 193 29.97 -20.63 18.46
CA ALA A 193 28.78 -20.22 19.20
C ALA A 193 29.02 -18.98 20.11
N LYS A 194 30.27 -18.73 20.51
CA LYS A 194 30.66 -17.55 21.32
C LYS A 194 30.93 -16.31 20.47
N GLU A 195 31.23 -16.48 19.18
CA GLU A 195 31.50 -15.41 18.22
C GLU A 195 30.44 -15.25 17.12
N LEU A 196 29.27 -15.89 17.27
CA LEU A 196 28.08 -15.54 16.50
C LEU A 196 27.55 -14.18 16.98
N LYS A 197 28.26 -13.10 16.63
CA LYS A 197 27.66 -11.78 16.55
C LYS A 197 26.69 -11.85 15.39
N ALA A 198 25.39 -11.68 15.66
CA ALA A 198 24.44 -11.44 14.60
C ALA A 198 25.02 -10.31 13.71
N PRO A 199 25.19 -10.51 12.38
CA PRO A 199 25.72 -9.47 11.50
C PRO A 199 24.85 -8.20 11.53
N LEU A 200 23.61 -8.36 12.02
CA LEU A 200 22.71 -7.30 12.38
C LEU A 200 22.90 -7.01 13.87
N GLY A 201 23.57 -5.89 14.19
CA GLY A 201 23.65 -5.39 15.57
C GLY A 201 22.26 -5.35 16.21
N LYS A 202 22.20 -5.41 17.55
CA LYS A 202 20.95 -5.35 18.33
C LYS A 202 20.04 -4.31 17.70
N LEU A 203 18.95 -4.75 17.06
CA LEU A 203 17.97 -3.84 16.49
C LEU A 203 17.59 -2.90 17.64
N LYS A 204 17.74 -1.59 17.42
CA LYS A 204 17.18 -0.59 18.34
C LYS A 204 15.76 -1.09 18.65
N PRO A 205 15.35 -1.19 19.93
CA PRO A 205 13.97 -1.55 20.22
C PRO A 205 13.14 -0.63 19.35
N LEU A 206 12.35 -1.20 18.42
CA LEU A 206 11.46 -0.39 17.61
C LEU A 206 10.68 0.38 18.66
N GLY A 207 10.95 1.69 18.74
CA GLY A 207 10.22 2.56 19.63
C GLY A 207 8.78 2.24 19.34
N SER A 208 8.11 1.67 20.33
CA SER A 208 6.71 1.33 20.21
C SER A 208 5.99 2.66 20.17
N ILE A 209 6.02 3.31 19.01
CA ILE A 209 5.02 4.29 18.61
C ILE A 209 3.81 3.39 18.36
N ARG A 210 3.22 3.01 19.49
CA ARG A 210 2.02 2.20 19.63
C ARG A 210 0.81 3.10 19.32
N THR A 211 0.93 3.97 18.34
CA THR A 211 -0.25 4.41 17.60
C THR A 211 -0.54 3.25 16.66
N PRO A 212 -1.54 2.41 16.96
CA PRO A 212 -1.90 1.35 16.02
C PRO A 212 -2.14 2.02 14.68
N ILE A 213 -1.40 1.62 13.65
CA ILE A 213 -1.53 2.13 12.28
C ILE A 213 -3.00 2.08 11.82
N TRP A 214 -3.79 1.20 12.44
CA TRP A 214 -5.23 1.13 12.32
C TRP A 214 -5.98 2.44 12.68
N ILE A 215 -5.53 3.23 13.66
CA ILE A 215 -6.09 4.56 13.95
C ILE A 215 -5.82 5.54 12.80
N ALA A 216 -4.64 5.46 12.17
CA ALA A 216 -4.34 6.29 11.00
C ALA A 216 -5.18 5.86 9.78
N ILE A 217 -5.39 4.56 9.59
CA ILE A 217 -6.25 4.01 8.54
C ILE A 217 -7.72 4.37 8.78
N VAL A 218 -8.21 4.27 10.01
CA VAL A 218 -9.58 4.67 10.40
C VAL A 218 -9.76 6.18 10.24
N GLY A 219 -8.77 6.98 10.67
CA GLY A 219 -8.78 8.44 10.48
C GLY A 219 -8.81 8.82 9.01
N LEU A 220 -8.02 8.15 8.17
CA LEU A 220 -8.01 8.37 6.73
C LEU A 220 -9.34 7.95 6.08
N GLY A 221 -9.94 6.83 6.50
CA GLY A 221 -11.25 6.39 6.05
C GLY A 221 -12.37 7.38 6.41
N ILE A 222 -12.38 7.88 7.65
CA ILE A 222 -13.32 8.91 8.09
C ILE A 222 -13.12 10.21 7.31
N LEU A 223 -11.89 10.59 7.00
CA LEU A 223 -11.61 11.80 6.22
C LEU A 223 -12.07 11.66 4.76
N LEU A 224 -11.78 10.53 4.11
CA LEU A 224 -12.15 10.29 2.71
C LEU A 224 -13.66 10.16 2.50
N ILE A 225 -14.40 9.66 3.48
CA ILE A 225 -15.87 9.53 3.41
C ILE A 225 -16.57 10.77 3.97
N GLY A 226 -16.08 11.29 5.10
CA GLY A 226 -16.67 12.41 5.81
C GLY A 226 -16.52 13.73 5.07
N LEU A 227 -15.35 14.00 4.47
CA LEU A 227 -15.10 15.26 3.76
C LEU A 227 -16.05 15.49 2.57
N PRO A 228 -16.24 14.55 1.62
CA PRO A 228 -17.19 14.75 0.52
C PRO A 228 -18.64 14.80 1.02
N PHE A 229 -19.00 14.04 2.06
CA PHE A 229 -20.34 14.08 2.65
C PHE A 229 -20.64 15.45 3.29
N LEU A 230 -19.68 16.00 4.04
CA LEU A 230 -19.79 17.32 4.67
C LEU A 230 -19.82 18.44 3.63
N LEU A 231 -19.01 18.34 2.58
CA LEU A 231 -19.03 19.27 1.45
C LEU A 231 -20.35 19.22 0.69
N ARG A 232 -20.94 18.03 0.50
CA ARG A 232 -22.24 17.85 -0.15
C ARG A 232 -23.37 18.46 0.69
N LEU A 233 -23.37 18.24 2.01
CA LEU A 233 -24.30 18.88 2.94
C LEU A 233 -24.16 20.41 2.92
N TRP A 234 -22.92 20.92 2.94
CA TRP A 234 -22.66 22.36 2.86
C TRP A 234 -23.09 22.97 1.54
N GLN A 235 -22.88 22.28 0.42
CA GLN A 235 -23.39 22.72 -0.89
C GLN A 235 -24.91 22.74 -0.90
N GLN A 236 -25.57 21.69 -0.39
CA GLN A 236 -27.03 21.61 -0.34
C GLN A 236 -27.63 22.71 0.55
N HIS A 237 -27.01 23.02 1.69
CA HIS A 237 -27.40 24.17 2.52
C HIS A 237 -27.12 25.53 1.88
N ARG A 238 -26.07 25.67 1.05
CA ARG A 238 -25.83 26.92 0.30
C ARG A 238 -26.78 27.08 -0.90
N ILE A 239 -27.18 26.00 -1.54
CA ILE A 239 -28.16 26.00 -2.65
C ILE A 239 -29.57 26.30 -2.09
N GLY A 240 -29.92 25.80 -0.91
CA GLY A 240 -31.18 26.13 -0.23
C GLY A 240 -31.36 27.61 0.12
N LYS A 241 -30.26 28.38 0.26
CA LYS A 241 -30.32 29.83 0.55
C LYS A 241 -30.49 30.71 -0.69
N ARG A 242 -30.43 30.15 -1.91
CA ARG A 242 -30.54 30.91 -3.17
C ARG A 242 -31.85 30.69 -3.93
N ARG A 243 -32.74 29.89 -3.37
CA ARG A 243 -34.10 29.72 -3.87
C ARG A 243 -34.95 30.89 -3.38
N ARG A 244 -35.15 31.89 -4.24
CA ARG A 244 -36.11 32.97 -3.98
C ARG A 244 -37.47 32.53 -4.52
N SER A 245 -38.54 32.81 -3.80
CA SER A 245 -39.87 32.54 -4.33
C SER A 245 -40.16 33.44 -5.54
N ALA A 246 -41.06 33.03 -6.43
CA ALA A 246 -41.54 33.91 -7.51
C ALA A 246 -42.00 35.29 -6.99
N TYR A 247 -42.60 35.32 -5.79
CA TYR A 247 -42.98 36.55 -5.09
C TYR A 247 -41.76 37.41 -4.72
N ASP A 248 -40.71 36.82 -4.14
CA ASP A 248 -39.52 37.58 -3.74
C ASP A 248 -38.82 38.22 -4.95
N ILE A 249 -38.79 37.51 -6.09
CA ILE A 249 -38.21 38.01 -7.34
C ILE A 249 -39.05 39.17 -7.85
N ALA A 250 -40.37 39.00 -8.01
CA ALA A 250 -41.28 40.04 -8.50
C ALA A 250 -41.30 41.27 -7.57
N ASN A 251 -41.37 41.07 -6.26
CA ASN A 251 -41.35 42.14 -5.26
C ASN A 251 -40.02 42.91 -5.25
N SER A 252 -38.89 42.24 -5.49
CA SER A 252 -37.59 42.91 -5.60
C SER A 252 -37.50 43.80 -6.85
N ARG A 253 -38.05 43.35 -8.00
CA ARG A 253 -38.14 44.14 -9.23
C ARG A 253 -39.10 45.32 -9.06
N LEU A 254 -40.25 45.08 -8.44
CA LEU A 254 -41.26 46.11 -8.14
C LEU A 254 -40.71 47.17 -7.18
N SER A 255 -39.99 46.75 -6.14
CA SER A 255 -39.31 47.65 -5.19
C SER A 255 -38.24 48.50 -5.88
N ARG A 256 -37.48 47.91 -6.80
CA ARG A 256 -36.51 48.64 -7.62
C ARG A 256 -37.20 49.68 -8.51
N LEU A 257 -38.32 49.32 -9.15
CA LEU A 257 -39.10 50.24 -9.98
C LEU A 257 -39.67 51.39 -9.14
N ARG A 258 -40.20 51.10 -7.95
CA ARG A 258 -40.72 52.09 -6.98
C ARG A 258 -39.66 53.04 -6.44
N SER A 259 -38.40 52.59 -6.32
CA SER A 259 -37.29 53.40 -5.79
C SER A 259 -36.75 54.44 -6.77
N ARG A 260 -37.15 54.37 -8.05
CA ARG A 260 -36.77 55.35 -9.06
C ARG A 260 -37.56 56.64 -8.88
N PRO A 261 -37.06 57.80 -9.35
CA PRO A 261 -37.86 59.01 -9.44
C PRO A 261 -39.15 58.76 -10.22
N LYS A 262 -40.22 59.51 -9.90
CA LYS A 262 -41.48 59.42 -10.65
C LYS A 262 -41.21 59.66 -12.15
N PRO A 263 -41.77 58.83 -13.04
CA PRO A 263 -41.50 58.96 -14.47
C PRO A 263 -41.99 60.31 -14.98
N ARG A 264 -41.16 60.96 -15.80
CA ARG A 264 -41.58 62.12 -16.61
C ARG A 264 -42.53 61.65 -17.71
N GLU A 265 -43.26 62.58 -18.33
CA GLU A 265 -44.25 62.27 -19.39
C GLU A 265 -43.68 61.36 -20.49
N GLU A 266 -42.44 61.62 -20.91
CA GLU A 266 -41.68 60.84 -21.90
C GLU A 266 -41.25 59.43 -21.43
N GLU A 267 -41.25 59.18 -20.11
CA GLU A 267 -40.81 57.93 -19.48
C GLU A 267 -42.00 57.06 -19.00
N ILE A 268 -43.24 57.59 -19.01
CA ILE A 268 -44.44 56.87 -18.54
C ILE A 268 -44.66 55.58 -19.34
N GLY A 269 -44.45 55.61 -20.66
CA GLY A 269 -44.54 54.41 -21.50
C GLY A 269 -43.58 53.31 -21.06
N ILE A 270 -42.32 53.67 -20.81
CA ILE A 270 -41.28 52.74 -20.35
C ILE A 270 -41.64 52.16 -18.98
N PHE A 271 -42.16 53.00 -18.09
CA PHE A 271 -42.60 52.59 -16.76
C PHE A 271 -43.72 51.53 -16.82
N PHE A 272 -44.75 51.73 -17.64
CA PHE A 272 -45.85 50.75 -17.77
C PHE A 272 -45.43 49.47 -18.48
N VAL A 273 -44.46 49.54 -19.41
CA VAL A 273 -43.85 48.35 -20.02
C VAL A 273 -43.10 47.53 -18.96
N GLU A 274 -42.29 48.16 -18.11
CA GLU A 274 -41.55 47.46 -17.06
C GLU A 274 -42.49 46.94 -15.95
N LEU A 275 -43.50 47.72 -15.56
CA LEU A 275 -44.48 47.31 -14.55
C LEU A 275 -45.32 46.11 -15.02
N SER A 276 -45.78 46.13 -16.27
CA SER A 276 -46.54 45.00 -16.84
C SER A 276 -45.67 43.76 -17.05
N ASP A 277 -44.41 43.91 -17.46
CA ASP A 277 -43.45 42.80 -17.57
C ASP A 277 -43.19 42.11 -16.21
N ILE A 278 -43.06 42.88 -15.12
CA ILE A 278 -42.91 42.32 -13.77
C ILE A 278 -44.12 41.44 -13.39
N VAL A 279 -45.34 41.92 -13.65
CA VAL A 279 -46.57 41.18 -13.34
C VAL A 279 -46.71 39.95 -14.25
N ARG A 280 -46.44 40.07 -15.56
CA ARG A 280 -46.50 38.95 -16.50
C ARG A 280 -45.51 37.85 -16.16
N ARG A 281 -44.26 38.19 -15.87
CA ARG A 281 -43.25 37.20 -15.43
C ARG A 281 -43.63 36.55 -14.11
N TYR A 282 -44.20 37.30 -13.16
CA TYR A 282 -44.69 36.71 -11.91
C TYR A 282 -45.80 35.67 -12.16
N LEU A 283 -46.71 35.95 -13.09
CA LEU A 283 -47.78 35.03 -13.46
C LEU A 283 -47.25 33.75 -14.12
N GLU A 284 -46.23 33.87 -14.95
CA GLU A 284 -45.53 32.73 -15.54
C GLU A 284 -44.79 31.93 -14.48
N ASP A 285 -43.94 32.59 -13.71
CA ASP A 285 -43.12 32.01 -12.65
C ASP A 285 -43.95 31.28 -11.59
N ARG A 286 -45.17 31.76 -11.30
CA ARG A 286 -45.99 31.23 -10.23
C ARG A 286 -47.15 30.35 -10.67
N PHE A 287 -47.90 30.78 -11.68
CA PHE A 287 -49.11 30.09 -12.13
C PHE A 287 -48.86 29.31 -13.44
N ASN A 288 -47.62 29.32 -13.95
CA ASN A 288 -47.26 28.70 -15.22
C ASN A 288 -48.12 29.20 -16.40
N LEU A 289 -48.59 30.45 -16.29
CA LEU A 289 -49.34 31.15 -17.33
C LEU A 289 -48.32 31.96 -18.13
N HIS A 290 -47.98 31.52 -19.35
CA HIS A 290 -46.95 32.06 -20.25
C HIS A 290 -47.26 33.51 -20.73
N ALA A 291 -47.51 34.41 -19.80
CA ALA A 291 -48.05 35.75 -20.02
C ALA A 291 -47.12 36.69 -20.81
N PRO A 292 -45.77 36.56 -20.74
CA PRO A 292 -44.88 37.33 -21.61
C PRO A 292 -44.94 36.94 -23.09
N GLU A 293 -45.29 35.69 -23.41
CA GLU A 293 -45.33 35.17 -24.79
C GLU A 293 -46.69 35.38 -25.47
N LEU A 294 -47.74 35.60 -24.69
CA LEU A 294 -49.12 35.81 -25.17
C LEU A 294 -49.45 37.29 -25.35
N THR A 295 -50.28 37.58 -26.35
CA THR A 295 -50.93 38.89 -26.43
C THR A 295 -51.86 39.12 -25.23
N THR A 296 -52.25 40.38 -24.96
CA THR A 296 -53.09 40.68 -23.80
C THR A 296 -54.44 39.98 -23.87
N GLU A 297 -55.06 39.95 -25.05
CA GLU A 297 -56.33 39.30 -25.30
C GLU A 297 -56.23 37.78 -25.07
N GLU A 298 -55.22 37.13 -25.66
CA GLU A 298 -54.98 35.69 -25.48
C GLU A 298 -54.69 35.34 -24.02
N PHE A 299 -53.86 36.15 -23.33
CA PHE A 299 -53.57 35.94 -21.92
C PHE A 299 -54.82 36.05 -21.06
N LEU A 300 -55.71 37.03 -21.32
CA LEU A 300 -56.93 37.20 -20.54
C LEU A 300 -57.91 36.05 -20.74
N GLU A 301 -57.98 35.46 -21.93
CA GLU A 301 -58.76 34.23 -22.17
C GLU A 301 -58.21 33.05 -21.37
N VAL A 302 -56.89 32.85 -21.38
CA VAL A 302 -56.24 31.79 -20.60
C VAL A 302 -56.43 32.02 -19.09
N ALA A 303 -56.18 33.24 -18.61
CA ALA A 303 -56.34 33.61 -17.21
C ALA A 303 -57.80 33.47 -16.73
N ALA A 304 -58.79 33.73 -17.59
CA ALA A 304 -60.20 33.54 -17.26
C ALA A 304 -60.55 32.10 -16.91
N THR A 305 -59.87 31.12 -17.54
CA THR A 305 -60.08 29.68 -17.30
C THR A 305 -59.23 29.10 -16.17
N SER A 306 -58.23 29.82 -15.68
CA SER A 306 -57.36 29.34 -14.58
C SER A 306 -58.14 29.14 -13.28
N PRO A 307 -58.02 27.97 -12.61
CA PRO A 307 -58.64 27.72 -11.30
C PRO A 307 -57.89 28.39 -10.15
N ASP A 308 -56.62 28.76 -10.34
CA ASP A 308 -55.74 29.31 -9.30
C ASP A 308 -55.92 30.82 -9.10
N LEU A 309 -56.72 31.47 -9.95
CA LEU A 309 -57.06 32.89 -9.89
C LEU A 309 -58.50 33.09 -9.45
N THR A 310 -58.71 33.91 -8.42
CA THR A 310 -60.04 34.34 -7.99
C THR A 310 -60.67 35.30 -9.01
N SER A 311 -61.99 35.49 -8.95
CA SER A 311 -62.69 36.47 -9.81
C SER A 311 -62.19 37.90 -9.63
N GLU A 312 -61.75 38.25 -8.41
CA GLU A 312 -61.14 39.54 -8.11
C GLU A 312 -59.79 39.70 -8.82
N HIS A 313 -58.93 38.68 -8.77
CA HIS A 313 -57.65 38.67 -9.48
C HIS A 313 -57.82 38.77 -11.00
N LYS A 314 -58.80 38.05 -11.56
CA LYS A 314 -59.12 38.11 -13.00
C LYS A 314 -59.56 39.52 -13.42
N SER A 315 -60.43 40.14 -12.63
CA SER A 315 -60.91 41.51 -12.88
C SER A 315 -59.77 42.53 -12.79
N PHE A 316 -58.89 42.38 -11.80
CA PHE A 316 -57.69 43.21 -11.68
C PHE A 316 -56.78 43.08 -12.90
N LEU A 317 -56.44 41.85 -13.32
CA LEU A 317 -55.55 41.60 -14.45
C LEU A 317 -56.11 42.18 -15.76
N GLN A 318 -57.43 42.05 -15.97
CA GLN A 318 -58.11 42.65 -17.12
C GLN A 318 -57.96 44.17 -17.16
N GLU A 319 -58.24 44.85 -16.05
CA GLU A 319 -58.16 46.31 -15.99
C GLU A 319 -56.70 46.79 -16.11
N PHE A 320 -55.80 46.15 -15.37
CA PHE A 320 -54.39 46.53 -15.31
C PHE A 320 -53.67 46.35 -16.66
N LEU A 321 -53.85 45.21 -17.34
CA LEU A 321 -53.18 44.97 -18.62
C LEU A 321 -53.76 45.82 -19.75
N ARG A 322 -55.07 46.08 -19.75
CA ARG A 322 -55.69 47.01 -20.71
C ARG A 322 -55.18 48.43 -20.52
N GLN A 323 -55.03 48.87 -19.27
CA GLN A 323 -54.42 50.18 -18.98
C GLN A 323 -52.97 50.23 -19.47
N ALA A 324 -52.17 49.19 -19.22
CA ALA A 324 -50.79 49.12 -19.70
C ALA A 324 -50.69 49.18 -21.24
N ASP A 325 -51.60 48.50 -21.95
CA ASP A 325 -51.64 48.52 -23.41
C ASP A 325 -52.09 49.86 -23.99
N GLN A 326 -53.04 50.55 -23.34
CA GLN A 326 -53.42 51.91 -23.75
C GLN A 326 -52.23 52.87 -23.64
N VAL A 327 -51.42 52.74 -22.59
CA VAL A 327 -50.20 53.55 -22.44
C VAL A 327 -49.15 53.16 -23.48
N LYS A 328 -48.94 51.85 -23.71
CA LYS A 328 -47.93 51.32 -24.64
C LYS A 328 -48.23 51.60 -26.11
N PHE A 329 -49.49 51.49 -26.53
CA PHE A 329 -49.88 51.53 -27.94
C PHE A 329 -50.73 52.75 -28.31
N ALA A 330 -51.58 53.25 -27.41
CA ALA A 330 -52.46 54.39 -27.67
C ALA A 330 -51.88 55.74 -27.20
N GLN A 331 -50.61 55.76 -26.76
CA GLN A 331 -49.93 56.95 -26.21
C GLN A 331 -50.75 57.68 -25.14
N HIS A 332 -51.57 56.92 -24.40
CA HIS A 332 -52.34 57.48 -23.31
C HIS A 332 -51.39 57.93 -22.19
N ILE A 333 -51.56 59.16 -21.72
CA ILE A 333 -50.76 59.74 -20.63
C ILE A 333 -51.61 59.71 -19.34
N PRO A 334 -51.46 58.69 -18.49
CA PRO A 334 -52.16 58.62 -17.22
C PRO A 334 -51.67 59.72 -16.28
N ASP A 335 -52.58 60.21 -15.44
CA ASP A 335 -52.25 61.17 -14.39
C ASP A 335 -51.40 60.52 -13.28
N ALA A 336 -50.74 61.35 -12.48
CA ALA A 336 -49.86 60.87 -11.40
C ALA A 336 -50.59 59.95 -10.40
N HIS A 337 -51.89 60.19 -10.17
CA HIS A 337 -52.71 59.34 -9.31
C HIS A 337 -52.93 57.94 -9.92
N SER A 338 -53.15 57.84 -11.23
CA SER A 338 -53.28 56.55 -11.92
C SER A 338 -51.97 55.76 -11.92
N ILE A 339 -50.82 56.43 -12.02
CA ILE A 339 -49.49 55.79 -11.91
C ILE A 339 -49.30 55.18 -10.50
N ASP A 340 -49.56 55.96 -9.46
CA ASP A 340 -49.44 55.50 -8.07
C ASP A 340 -50.45 54.36 -7.81
N LYS A 341 -51.68 54.46 -8.33
CA LYS A 341 -52.72 53.42 -8.23
C LYS A 341 -52.31 52.12 -8.93
N ALA A 342 -51.73 52.19 -10.14
CA ALA A 342 -51.28 51.01 -10.87
C ALA A 342 -50.17 50.28 -10.10
N LEU A 343 -49.21 51.03 -9.54
CA LEU A 343 -48.13 50.47 -8.74
C LEU A 343 -48.63 49.83 -7.43
N SER A 344 -49.53 50.50 -6.71
CA SER A 344 -50.15 49.96 -5.50
C SER A 344 -51.01 48.72 -5.80
N SER A 345 -51.76 48.72 -6.90
CA SER A 345 -52.62 47.59 -7.26
C SER A 345 -51.79 46.37 -7.66
N ALA A 346 -50.69 46.57 -8.41
CA ALA A 346 -49.73 45.50 -8.70
C ALA A 346 -49.06 44.95 -7.43
N THR A 347 -48.71 45.82 -6.48
CA THR A 347 -48.15 45.40 -5.18
C THR A 347 -49.15 44.53 -4.40
N ASN A 348 -50.39 45.01 -4.28
CA ASN A 348 -51.46 44.29 -3.58
C ASN A 348 -51.74 42.93 -4.23
N PHE A 349 -51.73 42.86 -5.56
CA PHE A 349 -51.90 41.62 -6.29
C PHE A 349 -50.79 40.59 -5.94
N LEU A 350 -49.52 41.01 -5.93
CA LEU A 350 -48.41 40.13 -5.51
C LEU A 350 -48.57 39.66 -4.06
N GLU A 351 -48.98 40.55 -3.15
CA GLU A 351 -49.13 40.24 -1.73
C GLU A 351 -50.29 39.30 -1.42
N GLN A 352 -51.46 39.54 -2.04
CA GLN A 352 -52.64 38.67 -1.91
C GLN A 352 -52.34 37.27 -2.43
N THR A 353 -51.50 37.21 -3.46
CA THR A 353 -51.27 35.95 -4.15
C THR A 353 -50.06 35.22 -3.56
N LYS A 354 -49.08 35.83 -2.86
CA LYS A 354 -47.81 35.22 -2.37
C LYS A 354 -47.75 33.77 -1.81
N GLN A 355 -48.84 33.16 -1.34
CA GLN A 355 -48.82 31.82 -0.73
C GLN A 355 -48.45 30.72 -1.75
N ASP A 356 -47.64 29.75 -1.31
CA ASP A 356 -47.17 28.58 -2.09
C ASP A 356 -46.46 28.90 -3.41
N ALA A 357 -45.84 30.08 -3.53
CA ALA A 357 -45.04 30.45 -4.70
C ALA A 357 -43.84 29.49 -4.90
N PRO A 358 -43.64 28.94 -6.10
CA PRO A 358 -42.52 28.04 -6.38
C PRO A 358 -41.19 28.77 -6.19
N LEU A 359 -40.20 27.99 -5.74
CA LEU A 359 -38.83 28.43 -5.50
C LEU A 359 -38.03 28.38 -6.82
N LEU A 360 -37.58 29.53 -7.30
CA LEU A 360 -36.89 29.65 -8.59
C LEU A 360 -35.40 30.01 -8.40
N GLU A 361 -34.59 29.61 -9.39
CA GLU A 361 -33.17 29.95 -9.49
C GLU A 361 -33.01 31.20 -10.36
N GLU A 362 -32.38 32.26 -9.85
CA GLU A 362 -32.11 33.46 -10.66
C GLU A 362 -31.01 33.19 -11.72
N PRO A 363 -31.19 33.62 -12.98
CA PRO A 363 -30.10 33.68 -13.96
C PRO A 363 -29.00 34.63 -13.45
N VAL A 364 -27.77 34.13 -13.36
CA VAL A 364 -26.62 34.92 -12.91
C VAL A 364 -26.21 35.90 -14.01
N GLU A 365 -26.66 37.15 -13.91
CA GLU A 365 -26.14 38.21 -14.77
C GLU A 365 -24.70 38.58 -14.31
N SER A 366 -23.73 38.22 -15.13
CA SER A 366 -22.30 38.29 -14.82
C SER A 366 -21.79 39.74 -14.74
N GLN A 367 -21.57 40.26 -13.53
CA GLN A 367 -20.80 41.49 -13.33
C GLN A 367 -19.29 41.23 -13.50
N LYS A 368 -18.73 41.75 -14.60
CA LYS A 368 -17.30 41.76 -14.93
C LYS A 368 -16.55 42.74 -14.04
N LYS A 369 -15.82 42.25 -13.02
CA LYS A 369 -14.81 43.04 -12.28
C LYS A 369 -13.52 43.10 -13.08
N GLY A 370 -13.17 44.29 -13.58
CA GLY A 370 -11.80 44.61 -14.00
C GLY A 370 -10.93 44.80 -12.77
N ASN A 371 -9.79 44.12 -12.73
CA ASN A 371 -8.70 44.46 -11.82
C ASN A 371 -7.42 44.46 -12.64
N GLY A 372 -6.80 45.63 -12.76
CA GLY A 372 -5.54 45.82 -13.44
C GLY A 372 -4.83 47.01 -12.83
N GLU A 373 -3.91 46.75 -11.91
CA GLU A 373 -2.85 47.68 -11.55
C GLU A 373 -1.52 46.93 -11.42
N ARG A 374 -0.57 47.37 -12.25
CA ARG A 374 0.87 47.11 -12.20
C ARG A 374 1.48 48.00 -11.12
N SER A 375 2.50 47.50 -10.42
CA SER A 375 3.59 48.35 -9.95
C SER A 375 4.92 47.63 -10.13
N LEU A 376 5.78 48.24 -10.96
CA LEU A 376 7.15 47.87 -11.24
C LEU A 376 8.07 48.26 -10.06
N GLN A 377 9.01 47.37 -9.77
CA GLN A 377 10.13 47.55 -8.85
C GLN A 377 11.11 48.59 -9.42
N SER A 378 11.50 49.57 -8.60
CA SER A 378 12.50 50.60 -8.90
C SER A 378 13.91 50.16 -8.47
N ASP A 379 14.88 50.28 -9.39
CA ASP A 379 16.32 50.27 -9.12
C ASP A 379 16.96 51.36 -9.99
N HIS A 380 17.37 52.48 -9.40
CA HIS A 380 18.67 53.11 -9.65
C HIS A 380 18.87 54.36 -8.80
N SER A 381 20.04 54.41 -8.16
CA SER A 381 20.57 55.52 -7.40
C SER A 381 21.53 56.40 -8.22
N VAL A 382 21.71 57.63 -7.71
CA VAL A 382 22.85 58.58 -7.80
C VAL A 382 22.82 59.61 -8.95
N VAL A 383 22.79 60.90 -8.60
CA VAL A 383 23.88 61.91 -8.76
C VAL A 383 23.34 63.36 -8.72
N ALA A 384 23.90 64.10 -7.75
CA ALA A 384 24.28 65.53 -7.74
C ALA A 384 23.25 66.69 -7.64
N THR A 385 23.52 67.48 -6.58
CA THR A 385 23.75 68.94 -6.52
C THR A 385 22.60 69.93 -6.68
N ASP A 386 22.38 70.59 -5.54
CA ASP A 386 22.45 72.04 -5.30
C ASP A 386 21.19 72.92 -5.28
N GLU A 387 21.31 73.85 -4.33
CA GLU A 387 20.67 75.15 -4.18
C GLU A 387 19.17 75.28 -3.82
N SER A 388 19.01 75.89 -2.63
CA SER A 388 18.12 77.02 -2.34
C SER A 388 16.61 76.72 -2.38
N THR A 389 15.81 77.02 -1.34
CA THR A 389 15.61 78.36 -0.79
C THR A 389 14.72 78.27 0.47
N SER A 390 15.12 78.99 1.51
CA SER A 390 14.27 79.82 2.41
C SER A 390 12.91 79.31 2.93
N THR A 391 12.88 79.06 4.24
CA THR A 391 11.98 79.69 5.25
C THR A 391 10.48 79.90 4.90
N VAL A 392 9.59 79.17 5.58
CA VAL A 392 8.43 79.77 6.29
C VAL A 392 8.14 78.96 7.55
N SER A 393 7.84 79.71 8.59
CA SER A 393 7.62 79.39 9.99
C SER A 393 6.29 78.69 10.31
N GLU A 394 6.25 78.16 11.55
CA GLU A 394 5.12 78.30 12.49
C GLU A 394 4.06 77.19 12.58
N GLN A 395 4.19 76.32 13.60
CA GLN A 395 3.12 75.86 14.52
C GLN A 395 3.74 74.86 15.54
N LYS A 396 3.80 75.14 16.85
CA LYS A 396 2.75 75.21 17.90
C LYS A 396 2.62 73.89 18.70
N ARG A 397 2.64 74.07 20.03
CA ARG A 397 2.24 73.20 21.18
C ARG A 397 3.41 72.55 21.94
N GLN A 398 3.83 73.07 23.11
CA GLN A 398 3.16 73.04 24.45
C GLN A 398 2.66 71.62 24.76
N ASN A 399 3.35 70.76 25.50
CA ASN A 399 3.87 70.81 26.89
C ASN A 399 2.80 71.05 27.97
N ASN A 400 2.36 69.91 28.53
CA ASN A 400 1.98 69.55 29.90
C ASN A 400 1.14 70.48 30.79
N GLY A 401 0.08 69.86 31.31
CA GLY A 401 -0.64 70.18 32.55
C GLY A 401 -1.47 68.97 32.93
#